data_AF-A0A7L4H1E2-F1
#
_entry.id   AF-A0A7L4H1E2-F1
#
_cell.length_a   1.000
_cell.length_b   1.000
_cell.length_c   1.000
_cell.angle_alpha   90.00
_cell.angle_beta   90.00
_cell.angle_gamma   90.00
#
_symmetry.space_group_name_H-M   'P 1'
#
loop_
_entity.id
_entity.type
_entity.pdbx_description
1 polymer ?
#
loop_
_entity_poly.entity_id
_entity_poly.type
_entity_poly.pdbx_seq_one_letter_code
_entity_poly.pdbx_strand_id
1 'polypeptide(L)'
;PGPMRMVAQLNVQRGAERRPPQAVLSLRQPFDPAAFNFTRLRRGELLLRLRRAAGHGPAPDPLLVAINASPLERGHVLLLP
;
A
#
# COMPACT_ATOMS: atom_id res chain seq x y z
N PRO A 1 21.72 -8.38 16.07
CA PRO A 1 20.91 -9.49 15.54
C PRO A 1 21.63 -10.84 15.73
N GLY A 2 20.91 -11.88 16.15
CA GLY A 2 21.49 -13.20 16.45
C GLY A 2 21.97 -13.97 15.20
N PRO A 3 22.55 -15.17 15.36
CA PRO A 3 23.19 -15.95 14.29
C PRO A 3 22.29 -16.20 13.07
N MET A 4 20.99 -16.36 13.31
CA MET A 4 19.98 -16.62 12.29
C MET A 4 19.49 -15.36 11.56
N ARG A 5 19.85 -14.15 12.04
CA ARG A 5 19.42 -12.86 11.46
C ARG A 5 17.91 -12.70 11.26
N MET A 6 17.10 -13.38 12.05
CA MET A 6 15.64 -13.26 12.03
C MET A 6 15.16 -12.11 12.92
N VAL A 7 14.04 -11.51 12.52
CA VAL A 7 13.29 -10.54 13.32
C VAL A 7 11.84 -11.02 13.40
N ALA A 8 11.31 -11.09 14.62
CA ALA A 8 9.90 -11.33 14.88
C ALA A 8 9.29 -10.05 15.46
N GLN A 9 8.12 -9.64 14.93
CA GLN A 9 7.42 -8.45 15.38
C GLN A 9 5.96 -8.79 15.67
N LEU A 10 5.50 -8.38 16.85
CA LEU A 10 4.10 -8.50 17.25
C LEU A 10 3.35 -7.23 16.86
N ASN A 11 2.39 -7.33 15.94
CA ASN A 11 1.55 -6.23 15.49
C ASN A 11 0.09 -6.41 15.94
N VAL A 12 -0.18 -6.16 17.22
CA VAL A 12 -1.51 -6.38 17.83
C VAL A 12 -2.60 -5.57 17.11
N GLN A 13 -2.33 -4.30 16.81
CA GLN A 13 -3.27 -3.42 16.09
C GLN A 13 -3.62 -3.97 14.71
N ARG A 14 -2.71 -4.63 14.00
CA ARG A 14 -3.04 -5.29 12.73
C ARG A 14 -4.02 -6.45 12.90
N GLY A 15 -4.01 -7.12 14.05
CA GLY A 15 -5.01 -8.13 14.36
C GLY A 15 -6.37 -7.51 14.69
N ALA A 16 -6.38 -6.49 15.55
CA ALA A 16 -7.60 -5.87 16.06
C ALA A 16 -8.28 -4.93 15.04
N GLU A 17 -7.51 -4.17 14.28
CA GLU A 17 -7.97 -3.18 13.30
C GLU A 17 -7.98 -3.71 11.87
N ARG A 18 -7.77 -5.03 11.69
CA ARG A 18 -7.85 -5.64 10.37
C ARG A 18 -9.23 -5.36 9.78
N ARG A 19 -9.26 -4.94 8.51
CA ARG A 19 -10.50 -4.89 7.74
C ARG A 19 -11.22 -6.25 7.84
N PRO A 20 -12.52 -6.28 8.20
CA PRO A 20 -13.29 -7.50 8.22
C PRO A 20 -13.20 -8.24 6.89
N PRO A 21 -13.08 -9.57 6.89
CA PRO A 21 -13.17 -10.32 5.64
C PRO A 21 -14.53 -10.05 4.98
N GLN A 22 -14.53 -9.92 3.65
CA GLN A 22 -15.76 -9.86 2.89
C GLN A 22 -16.49 -11.21 3.02
N ALA A 23 -17.79 -11.16 3.27
CA ALA A 23 -18.61 -12.36 3.25
C ALA A 23 -18.65 -12.93 1.82
N VAL A 24 -18.11 -14.13 1.65
CA VAL A 24 -18.13 -14.85 0.36
C VAL A 24 -19.42 -15.67 0.29
N LEU A 25 -20.43 -15.13 -0.39
CA LEU A 25 -21.77 -15.73 -0.46
C LEU A 25 -21.98 -16.56 -1.74
N SER A 26 -21.09 -16.43 -2.72
CA SER A 26 -21.19 -17.11 -4.01
C SER A 26 -19.81 -17.30 -4.65
N LEU A 27 -19.64 -18.40 -5.39
CA LEU A 27 -18.45 -18.62 -6.23
C LEU A 27 -18.33 -17.60 -7.36
N ARG A 28 -19.45 -16.99 -7.77
CA ARG A 28 -19.51 -15.92 -8.79
C ARG A 28 -19.97 -14.60 -8.17
N GLN A 29 -19.41 -14.24 -7.02
CA GLN A 29 -19.75 -12.98 -6.38
C GLN A 29 -19.32 -11.79 -7.26
N PRO A 30 -20.22 -10.83 -7.54
CA PRO A 30 -19.87 -9.65 -8.33
C PRO A 30 -18.82 -8.80 -7.59
N PHE A 31 -17.91 -8.21 -8.37
CA PHE A 31 -16.91 -7.28 -7.84
C PHE A 31 -17.59 -5.97 -7.43
N ASP A 32 -17.38 -5.56 -6.18
CA ASP A 32 -17.78 -4.25 -5.70
C ASP A 32 -16.55 -3.29 -5.70
N PRO A 33 -16.48 -2.34 -6.65
CA PRO A 33 -15.39 -1.37 -6.70
C PRO A 33 -15.35 -0.46 -5.46
N ALA A 34 -16.46 -0.29 -4.73
CA ALA A 34 -16.49 0.48 -3.49
C ALA A 34 -15.84 -0.29 -2.32
N ALA A 35 -15.96 -1.62 -2.30
CA ALA A 35 -15.29 -2.46 -1.32
C ALA A 35 -13.76 -2.47 -1.53
N PHE A 36 -13.30 -2.37 -2.77
CA PHE A 36 -11.88 -2.50 -3.13
C PHE A 36 -11.27 -1.17 -3.62
N ASN A 37 -11.07 -0.22 -2.70
CA ASN A 37 -10.56 1.11 -3.04
C ASN A 37 -9.03 1.23 -2.89
N PHE A 38 -8.25 0.58 -3.76
CA PHE A 38 -6.80 0.83 -3.88
C PHE A 38 -6.47 2.10 -4.68
N THR A 39 -7.46 2.70 -5.34
CA THR A 39 -7.25 3.76 -6.35
C THR A 39 -7.52 5.17 -5.86
N ARG A 40 -8.06 5.36 -4.64
CA ARG A 40 -8.34 6.69 -4.08
C ARG A 40 -7.31 7.10 -3.06
N LEU A 41 -6.08 7.34 -3.53
CA LEU A 41 -5.08 8.06 -2.76
C LEU A 41 -5.60 9.46 -2.45
N ARG A 42 -5.79 9.80 -1.17
CA ARG A 42 -6.19 11.15 -0.77
C ARG A 42 -5.03 12.11 -1.06
N ARG A 43 -5.34 13.37 -1.38
CA ARG A 43 -4.29 14.38 -1.68
C ARG A 43 -3.23 14.49 -0.57
N GLY A 44 -3.65 14.39 0.70
CA GLY A 44 -2.74 14.42 1.85
C GLY A 44 -1.93 13.14 2.09
N GLU A 45 -2.23 12.05 1.37
CA GLU A 45 -1.46 10.80 1.44
C GLU A 45 -0.33 10.76 0.40
N LEU A 46 -0.31 11.67 -0.58
CA LEU A 46 0.79 11.79 -1.55
C LEU A 46 1.95 12.59 -0.93
N LEU A 47 3.09 11.94 -0.73
CA LEU A 47 4.29 12.59 -0.17
C LEU A 47 5.09 13.30 -1.27
N LEU A 48 5.42 12.61 -2.36
CA LEU A 48 6.19 13.17 -3.46
C LEU A 48 6.05 12.36 -4.76
N ARG A 49 6.50 12.96 -5.87
CA ARG A 49 6.52 12.37 -7.21
C ARG A 49 7.96 12.19 -7.66
N LEU A 50 8.41 10.95 -7.82
CA LEU A 50 9.73 10.62 -8.33
C LEU A 50 9.71 10.59 -9.85
N ARG A 51 10.62 11.34 -10.45
CA ARG A 51 10.85 11.35 -11.90
C ARG A 51 12.27 10.92 -12.16
N ARG A 52 12.48 10.12 -13.19
CA ARG A 52 13.84 9.84 -13.67
C ARG A 52 14.45 11.15 -14.17
N ALA A 53 15.70 11.42 -13.77
CA ALA A 53 16.48 12.48 -14.39
C ALA A 53 16.58 12.18 -15.90
N ALA A 54 16.46 13.23 -16.73
CA ALA A 54 16.18 13.11 -18.15
C ALA A 54 17.09 12.12 -18.89
N GLY A 55 16.48 11.23 -19.67
CA GLY A 55 17.10 10.52 -20.80
C GLY A 55 16.42 10.95 -22.10
N HIS A 56 17.01 10.63 -23.25
CA HIS A 56 16.45 10.95 -24.56
C HIS A 56 15.14 10.16 -24.80
N GLY A 57 13.98 10.77 -24.56
CA GLY A 57 12.65 10.17 -24.78
C GLY A 57 11.53 10.88 -24.00
N PRO A 58 10.26 10.55 -24.27
CA PRO A 58 9.14 11.06 -23.47
C PRO A 58 9.34 10.68 -22.00
N ALA A 59 9.11 11.64 -21.10
CA ALA A 59 9.25 11.39 -19.67
C ALA A 59 8.18 10.36 -19.24
N PRO A 60 8.57 9.24 -18.59
CA PRO A 60 7.60 8.27 -18.09
C PRO A 60 6.70 8.91 -17.02
N ASP A 61 5.55 8.28 -16.78
CA ASP A 61 4.70 8.63 -15.65
C ASP A 61 5.50 8.62 -14.34
N PRO A 62 5.26 9.58 -13.44
CA PRO A 62 6.03 9.70 -12.21
C PRO A 62 5.66 8.58 -11.24
N LEU A 63 6.66 7.93 -10.64
CA LEU A 63 6.43 7.02 -9.52
C LEU A 63 5.97 7.83 -8.30
N LEU A 64 4.80 7.53 -7.78
CA LEU A 64 4.23 8.18 -6.61
C LEU A 64 4.76 7.54 -5.33
N VAL A 65 5.15 8.37 -4.36
CA VAL A 65 5.44 7.92 -3.00
C VAL A 65 4.26 8.32 -2.13
N ALA A 66 3.59 7.34 -1.56
CA ALA A 66 2.35 7.50 -0.80
C ALA A 66 2.48 6.99 0.64
N ILE A 67 1.72 7.59 1.56
CA ILE A 67 1.55 7.10 2.93
C ILE A 67 0.84 5.75 2.88
N ASN A 68 1.41 4.72 3.52
CA ASN A 68 0.67 3.50 3.78
C ASN A 68 -0.24 3.71 4.99
N ALA A 69 -1.56 3.83 4.75
CA ALA A 69 -2.57 4.01 5.80
C ALA A 69 -2.71 2.80 6.75
N SER A 70 -2.12 1.66 6.40
CA SER A 70 -2.01 0.48 7.27
C SER A 70 -0.56 -0.04 7.25
N PRO A 71 0.39 0.70 7.85
CA PRO A 71 1.80 0.36 7.77
C PRO A 71 2.12 -0.90 8.61
N LEU A 72 3.23 -1.58 8.29
CA LEU A 72 3.79 -2.61 9.18
C LEU A 72 4.60 -1.97 10.32
N GLU A 73 5.28 -0.88 10.00
CA GLU A 73 6.06 -0.07 10.93
C GLU A 73 5.91 1.41 10.59
N ARG A 74 6.18 2.28 11.57
CA ARG A 74 6.10 3.73 11.37
C ARG A 74 7.00 4.17 10.21
N GLY A 75 6.45 4.98 9.31
CA GLY A 75 7.18 5.48 8.14
C GLY A 75 7.17 4.56 6.93
N HIS A 76 6.45 3.43 6.98
CA HIS A 76 6.25 2.59 5.80
C HIS A 76 5.46 3.35 4.72
N VAL A 77 5.99 3.36 3.49
CA VAL A 77 5.42 4.05 2.33
C VAL A 77 5.12 3.08 1.20
N LEU A 78 4.24 3.48 0.29
CA LEU A 78 3.93 2.76 -0.94
C LEU A 78 4.59 3.47 -2.13
N LEU A 79 5.19 2.68 -3.02
CA LEU A 79 5.63 3.13 -4.34
C LEU A 79 4.56 2.69 -5.35
N LEU A 80 3.87 3.65 -5.95
CA LEU A 80 2.77 3.42 -6.89
C LEU A 80 3.15 3.94 -8.28
N PRO A 81 2.80 3.24 -9.36
CA PRO A 81 2.96 3.75 -10.71
C PRO A 81 2.13 5.02 -10.95
#